data_AF-A0A7J9XY75-F1
#
_entry.id   AF-A0A7J9XY75-F1
#
_cell.length_a   1.000
_cell.length_b   1.000
_cell.length_c   1.000
_cell.angle_alpha   90.00
_cell.angle_beta   90.00
_cell.angle_gamma   90.00
#
_symmetry.space_group_name_H-M   'P 1'
#
loop_
_entity.id
_entity.type
_entity.pdbx_description
1 polymer ?
#
loop_
_entity_poly.entity_id
_entity_poly.type
_entity_poly.pdbx_seq_one_letter_code
_entity_poly.pdbx_strand_id
1 'polypeptide(L)'
;HEARVGRQEEVLVEGPSKKDPTMTTGRTRQNKLIHFRAPEGGGGLRPGAFAEVTVDSAAPHFLRGTFVRKTADPARRVRIPVEAS
;
A
#
# COMPACT_ATOMS: atom_id res chain seq x y z
N HIS A 1 -1.34 -16.65 -8.96
CA HIS A 1 -1.09 -15.21 -8.76
C HIS A 1 0.01 -14.68 -9.69
N GLU A 2 0.71 -15.54 -10.43
CA GLU A 2 1.89 -15.21 -11.24
C GLU A 2 1.62 -14.25 -12.42
N ALA A 3 0.40 -14.19 -12.96
CA ALA A 3 0.05 -13.32 -14.08
C ALA A 3 0.23 -11.80 -13.83
N ARG A 4 0.62 -11.40 -12.61
CA ARG A 4 0.83 -10.01 -12.17
C ARG A 4 2.30 -9.62 -12.08
N VAL A 5 3.22 -10.59 -12.08
CA VAL A 5 4.65 -10.30 -11.97
C VAL A 5 5.08 -9.41 -13.13
N GLY A 6 5.80 -8.33 -12.83
CA GLY A 6 6.23 -7.30 -13.78
C GLY A 6 5.23 -6.17 -14.01
N ARG A 7 4.04 -6.19 -13.39
CA ARG A 7 3.06 -5.09 -13.50
C ARG A 7 3.17 -4.10 -12.34
N GLN A 8 2.89 -2.84 -12.63
CA GLN A 8 2.66 -1.82 -11.60
C GLN A 8 1.21 -1.89 -11.12
N GLU A 9 1.03 -1.93 -9.81
CA GLU A 9 -0.27 -1.91 -9.15
C GLU A 9 -0.34 -0.70 -8.22
N GLU A 10 -1.51 -0.08 -8.17
CA GLU A 10 -1.83 0.94 -7.18
C GLU A 10 -2.17 0.26 -5.85
N VAL A 11 -1.53 0.74 -4.78
CA VAL A 11 -1.52 0.13 -3.46
C VAL A 11 -1.96 1.16 -2.42
N LEU A 12 -3.00 0.80 -1.67
CA LEU A 12 -3.38 1.48 -0.43
C LEU A 12 -2.45 1.04 0.69
N VAL A 13 -1.75 1.99 1.30
CA VAL A 13 -0.83 1.74 2.42
C VAL A 13 -1.62 1.44 3.69
N GLU A 14 -1.34 0.32 4.33
CA GLU A 14 -1.87 -0.01 5.67
C GLU A 14 -0.87 0.38 6.77
N GLY A 15 0.44 0.32 6.47
CA GLY A 15 1.51 0.72 7.38
C GLY A 15 2.65 -0.32 7.45
N PRO A 16 3.54 -0.21 8.45
CA PRO A 16 4.62 -1.17 8.65
C PRO A 16 4.09 -2.60 8.86
N SER A 17 4.78 -3.60 8.31
CA SER A 17 4.47 -5.00 8.54
C SER A 17 4.71 -5.36 10.00
N LYS A 18 3.79 -6.13 10.59
CA LYS A 18 3.92 -6.64 11.97
C LYS A 18 5.13 -7.55 12.15
N LYS A 19 5.55 -8.25 11.09
CA LYS A 19 6.64 -9.25 11.14
C LYS A 19 8.01 -8.63 10.95
N ASP A 20 8.10 -7.63 10.09
CA ASP A 20 9.33 -6.93 9.74
C ASP A 20 9.01 -5.44 9.55
N PRO A 21 9.30 -4.57 10.53
CA PRO A 21 9.01 -3.15 10.46
C PRO A 21 9.73 -2.42 9.32
N THR A 22 10.76 -3.02 8.72
CA THR A 22 11.43 -2.46 7.53
C THR A 22 10.60 -2.62 6.25
N MET A 23 9.59 -3.48 6.29
CA MET A 23 8.65 -3.71 5.21
C MET A 23 7.35 -2.95 5.45
N THR A 24 6.80 -2.35 4.40
CA THR A 24 5.46 -1.78 4.38
C THR A 24 4.48 -2.81 3.84
N THR A 25 3.29 -2.85 4.43
CA THR A 25 2.15 -3.61 3.97
C THR A 25 1.14 -2.67 3.34
N GLY A 26 0.59 -3.09 2.21
CA GLY A 26 -0.54 -2.44 1.58
C GLY A 26 -1.44 -3.42 0.85
N ARG A 27 -2.50 -2.88 0.28
CA ARG A 27 -3.46 -3.64 -0.52
C ARG A 27 -3.61 -3.06 -1.90
N THR A 28 -3.54 -3.92 -2.89
CA THR A 28 -3.85 -3.58 -4.29
C THR A 28 -5.34 -3.25 -4.45
N ARG A 29 -5.73 -2.68 -5.59
CA ARG A 29 -7.15 -2.45 -5.94
C ARG A 29 -8.02 -3.72 -5.92
N GLN A 30 -7.42 -4.89 -6.14
CA GLN A 30 -8.09 -6.20 -6.03
C GLN A 30 -8.10 -6.75 -4.60
N ASN A 31 -7.76 -5.93 -3.61
CA ASN A 31 -7.71 -6.29 -2.21
C ASN A 31 -6.67 -7.38 -1.87
N LYS A 32 -5.69 -7.64 -2.76
CA LYS A 32 -4.55 -8.54 -2.45
C LYS A 32 -3.51 -7.81 -1.61
N LEU A 33 -2.98 -8.50 -0.61
CA LEU A 33 -1.85 -8.04 0.19
C LEU A 33 -0.59 -7.93 -0.66
N ILE A 34 0.18 -6.87 -0.44
CA ILE A 34 1.50 -6.68 -1.03
C ILE A 34 2.46 -6.13 0.02
N HIS A 35 3.68 -6.66 0.04
CA HIS A 35 4.76 -6.21 0.90
C HIS A 35 5.88 -5.60 0.06
N PHE A 36 6.35 -4.42 0.45
CA PHE A 36 7.42 -3.69 -0.24
C PHE A 36 8.21 -2.84 0.75
N ARG A 37 9.46 -2.49 0.44
CA ARG A 37 10.25 -1.59 1.29
C ARG A 37 9.78 -0.15 1.12
N ALA A 38 9.63 0.58 2.22
CA ALA A 38 9.42 2.01 2.17
C ALA A 38 10.66 2.71 1.56
N PRO A 39 10.51 3.88 0.91
CA PRO A 39 11.67 4.65 0.46
C PRO A 39 12.54 5.06 1.66
N GLU A 40 13.86 5.15 1.41
CA GLU A 40 14.83 5.55 2.43
C GLU A 40 14.45 6.90 3.06
N GLY A 41 14.68 7.03 4.37
CA GLY A 41 14.25 8.20 5.15
C GLY A 41 12.79 8.18 5.61
N GLY A 42 12.07 7.06 5.43
CA GLY A 42 10.71 6.88 5.97
C GLY A 42 9.65 7.78 5.31
N GLY A 43 9.91 8.20 4.05
CA GLY A 43 9.31 9.30 3.30
C GLY A 43 7.79 9.35 3.13
N GLY A 44 7.03 9.35 4.21
CA GLY A 44 5.64 9.80 4.23
C GLY A 44 4.59 8.81 3.71
N LEU A 45 4.92 7.52 3.56
CA LEU A 45 3.91 6.46 3.34
C LEU A 45 3.16 6.18 4.64
N ARG A 46 2.30 7.12 5.03
CA ARG A 46 1.39 6.94 6.17
C ARG A 46 0.25 6.00 5.78
N PRO A 47 -0.33 5.26 6.74
CA PRO A 47 -1.57 4.53 6.52
C PRO A 47 -2.62 5.41 5.83
N GLY A 48 -3.27 4.88 4.80
CA GLY A 48 -4.25 5.59 3.97
C GLY A 48 -3.69 6.32 2.76
N ALA A 49 -2.36 6.38 2.60
CA ALA A 49 -1.73 6.90 1.38
C ALA A 49 -1.88 5.89 0.22
N PHE A 50 -1.75 6.37 -1.01
CA PHE A 50 -1.64 5.52 -2.19
C PHE A 50 -0.22 5.55 -2.75
N ALA A 51 0.25 4.40 -3.21
CA ALA A 51 1.56 4.22 -3.83
C ALA A 51 1.48 3.33 -5.06
N GLU A 52 2.39 3.56 -5.99
CA GLU A 52 2.62 2.69 -7.14
C GLU A 52 3.75 1.72 -6.80
N VAL A 53 3.50 0.43 -6.98
CA VAL A 53 4.41 -0.66 -6.64
C VAL A 53 4.49 -1.64 -7.81
N THR A 54 5.70 -1.94 -8.26
CA THR A 54 5.94 -3.01 -9.23
C THR A 54 5.88 -4.35 -8.51
N VAL A 55 5.08 -5.30 -9.00
CA VAL A 55 4.97 -6.65 -8.44
C VAL A 55 6.15 -7.50 -8.93
N ASP A 56 7.03 -7.89 -8.03
CA ASP A 56 8.24 -8.67 -8.34
C ASP A 56 7.99 -10.17 -8.22
N SER A 57 7.14 -10.58 -7.27
CA SER A 57 6.78 -11.99 -7.09
C SER A 57 5.41 -12.14 -6.43
N ALA A 58 4.84 -13.33 -6.58
CA ALA A 58 3.54 -13.66 -6.04
C ALA A 58 3.59 -14.95 -5.21
N ALA A 59 3.18 -14.86 -3.95
CA ALA A 59 2.94 -15.98 -3.06
C ALA A 59 1.43 -16.33 -3.04
N PRO A 60 1.01 -17.47 -2.45
CA PRO A 60 -0.40 -17.86 -2.40
C PRO A 60 -1.33 -16.84 -1.74
N HIS A 61 -0.82 -16.04 -0.79
CA HIS A 61 -1.64 -15.12 0.00
C HIS A 61 -1.21 -13.65 -0.09
N PHE A 62 -0.06 -13.36 -0.69
CA PHE A 62 0.46 -12.00 -0.79
C PHE A 62 1.36 -11.83 -2.02
N LEU A 63 1.60 -10.59 -2.40
CA LEU A 63 2.58 -10.21 -3.40
C LEU A 63 3.80 -9.59 -2.72
N ARG A 64 4.95 -9.63 -3.38
CA ARG A 64 6.08 -8.76 -3.05
C ARG A 64 6.33 -7.82 -4.20
N GLY A 65 6.76 -6.61 -3.86
CA GLY A 65 7.03 -5.62 -4.88
C GLY A 65 8.05 -4.58 -4.46
N THR A 66 8.42 -3.77 -5.44
CA THR A 66 9.35 -2.67 -5.30
C THR A 66 8.58 -1.36 -5.42
N PHE A 67 8.77 -0.49 -4.44
CA PHE A 67 8.17 0.85 -4.42
C PHE A 67 8.65 1.66 -5.62
N VAL A 68 7.72 2.34 -6.31
CA VAL A 68 8.03 3.25 -7.40
C VAL A 68 7.88 4.70 -6.94
N ARG A 69 6.68 5.08 -6.50
CA ARG A 69 6.37 6.42 -6.01
C ARG A 69 5.10 6.45 -5.18
N LYS A 70 4.94 7.49 -4.36
CA LYS A 70 3.67 7.83 -3.71
C LYS A 70 2.79 8.59 -4.71
N THR A 71 1.54 8.19 -4.86
CA THR A 71 0.59 8.79 -5.81
C THR A 71 -0.44 9.69 -5.11
N ALA A 72 -0.77 9.43 -3.85
CA ALA A 72 -1.64 10.29 -3.05
C ALA A 72 -1.34 10.22 -1.55
N ASP A 73 -1.58 11.33 -0.85
CA ASP A 73 -1.58 11.39 0.61
C ASP A 73 -2.92 10.89 1.20
N PRO A 74 -2.95 10.48 2.48
CA PRO A 74 -4.18 10.08 3.14
C PRO A 74 -5.19 11.24 3.13
N ALA A 75 -6.38 11.00 2.59
CA ALA A 75 -7.45 11.98 2.63
C ALA A 75 -7.87 12.24 4.08
N ARG A 76 -7.86 13.50 4.52
CA ARG A 76 -8.35 13.87 5.85
C ARG A 76 -9.86 13.64 5.91
N ARG A 77 -10.31 12.79 6.83
CA ARG A 77 -11.74 12.53 7.07
C ARG A 77 -12.41 13.80 7.63
N VAL A 78 -13.15 14.51 6.79
CA VAL A 78 -14.06 15.57 7.24
C VAL A 78 -15.23 14.87 7.93
N ARG A 79 -15.50 15.18 9.20
CA ARG A 79 -16.70 14.69 9.89
C ARG A 79 -17.90 15.26 9.14
N ILE A 80 -18.75 14.41 8.58
CA ILE A 80 -20.05 14.83 8.07
C ILE A 80 -20.86 15.23 9.32
N PRO A 81 -21.29 16.49 9.47
CA PRO A 81 -22.20 16.84 10.56
C PRO A 81 -23.49 16.06 10.35
N VAL A 82 -23.82 15.20 11.31
CA VAL A 82 -25.13 14.53 11.37
C VAL A 82 -26.03 15.49 12.13
N GLU A 83 -26.91 16.20 11.44
CA GLU A 83 -28.03 16.88 12.08
C GLU A 83 -29.08 15.83 12.43
N ALA A 84 -29.35 15.66 13.71
CA ALA A 84 -30.52 14.94 14.18
C ALA A 84 -31.71 15.92 14.17
N SER A 85 -32.77 15.58 13.44
CA SER A 85 -34.08 16.25 13.49
C SER A 85 -35.00 15.57 14.49
#